data_AF-A0A0C9VSB4-F1
#
_entry.id   AF-A0A0C9VSB4-F1
#
_cell.length_a   1.000
_cell.length_b   1.000
_cell.length_c   1.000
_cell.angle_alpha   90.00
_cell.angle_beta   90.00
_cell.angle_gamma   90.00
#
_symmetry.space_group_name_H-M   'P 1'
#
loop_
_entity.id
_entity.type
_entity.pdbx_description
1 polymer ?
#
loop_
_entity_poly.entity_id
_entity_poly.type
_entity_poly.pdbx_seq_one_letter_code
_entity_poly.pdbx_strand_id
1 'polypeptide(L)'
;MTTVSALDAYWASRTSLIAEERSLRRDTAYLANLTEAEKKAEGIIRDIRAVEAKTVWGFGVENVHKEIPVLFPGMEFLTAKELIDETRLFKILQKMPKGALLHAHLDGMVDPAILLRIALKHPAMHVRLPAPLSLTTSNESESRPLPEFKALPVSQFGITADIASPEYVGGTWVPLKDARDRCSLGAEAFDEWVIGSLRINPTEA
;
A
#
# COMPACT_ATOMS: atom_id res chain seq x y z
N MET A 1 3.07 -22.78 -50.54
CA MET A 1 3.56 -21.45 -50.96
C MET A 1 2.47 -20.44 -50.65
N THR A 2 2.53 -19.78 -49.49
CA THR A 2 1.72 -18.58 -49.23
C THR A 2 2.20 -17.51 -50.20
N THR A 3 1.38 -17.16 -51.19
CA THR A 3 1.70 -16.13 -52.17
C THR A 3 1.82 -14.79 -51.45
N VAL A 4 2.76 -13.96 -51.87
CA VAL A 4 3.07 -12.64 -51.27
C VAL A 4 1.81 -11.79 -51.00
N SER A 5 0.77 -11.93 -51.84
CA SER A 5 -0.52 -11.23 -51.65
C SER A 5 -1.28 -11.61 -50.38
N ALA A 6 -1.16 -12.85 -49.88
CA ALA A 6 -1.80 -13.28 -48.65
C ALA A 6 -1.11 -12.68 -47.42
N LEU A 7 0.22 -12.50 -47.48
CA LEU A 7 1.00 -11.88 -46.41
C LEU A 7 0.72 -10.37 -46.33
N ASP A 8 0.64 -9.69 -47.47
CA ASP A 8 0.29 -8.27 -47.52
C ASP A 8 -1.14 -8.01 -47.02
N ALA A 9 -2.10 -8.85 -47.42
CA ALA A 9 -3.47 -8.80 -46.92
C ALA A 9 -3.56 -9.01 -45.40
N TYR A 10 -2.75 -9.92 -44.85
CA TYR A 10 -2.63 -10.11 -43.41
C TYR A 10 -2.10 -8.85 -42.71
N TRP A 11 -1.01 -8.25 -43.21
CA TRP A 11 -0.43 -7.04 -42.61
C TRP A 11 -1.37 -5.84 -42.69
N ALA A 12 -2.10 -5.68 -43.80
CA ALA A 12 -3.13 -4.66 -43.95
C ALA A 12 -4.26 -4.87 -42.93
N SER A 13 -4.77 -6.10 -42.81
CA SER A 13 -5.84 -6.44 -41.86
C SER A 13 -5.40 -6.21 -40.41
N ARG A 14 -4.17 -6.61 -40.05
CA ARG A 14 -3.59 -6.37 -38.73
C ARG A 14 -3.47 -4.88 -38.44
N THR A 15 -3.01 -4.09 -39.41
CA THR A 15 -2.87 -2.64 -39.27
C THR A 15 -4.22 -1.97 -39.08
N SER A 16 -5.23 -2.39 -39.85
CA SER A 16 -6.61 -1.92 -39.72
C SER A 16 -7.18 -2.22 -38.33
N LEU A 17 -6.99 -3.44 -37.83
CA LEU A 17 -7.48 -3.84 -36.51
C LEU A 17 -6.82 -3.04 -35.37
N ILE A 18 -5.51 -2.79 -35.45
CA ILE A 18 -4.80 -1.95 -34.48
C ILE A 18 -5.30 -0.51 -34.52
N ALA A 19 -5.58 0.03 -35.71
CA ALA A 19 -6.11 1.39 -35.86
C ALA A 19 -7.54 1.49 -35.29
N GLU A 20 -8.37 0.50 -35.55
CA GLU A 20 -9.73 0.40 -35.00
C GLU A 20 -9.70 0.34 -33.47
N GLU A 21 -8.92 -0.56 -32.87
CA GLU A 21 -8.78 -0.67 -31.42
C GLU A 21 -8.31 0.65 -30.80
N ARG A 22 -7.30 1.29 -31.41
CA ARG A 22 -6.81 2.60 -30.96
C ARG A 22 -7.88 3.66 -31.05
N SER A 23 -8.70 3.67 -32.10
CA SER A 23 -9.76 4.67 -32.27
C SER A 23 -10.81 4.63 -31.15
N LEU A 24 -11.04 3.44 -30.57
CA LEU A 24 -12.03 3.20 -29.52
C LEU A 24 -11.53 3.54 -28.10
N ARG A 25 -10.24 3.89 -27.93
CA ARG A 25 -9.70 4.21 -26.60
C ARG A 25 -10.25 5.53 -26.08
N ARG A 26 -10.41 5.60 -24.76
CA ARG A 26 -10.91 6.79 -24.05
C ARG A 26 -10.06 8.04 -24.32
N ASP A 27 -8.76 7.87 -24.51
CA ASP A 27 -7.79 8.94 -24.67
C ASP A 27 -7.62 9.44 -26.12
N THR A 28 -8.20 8.77 -27.13
CA THR A 28 -8.03 9.09 -28.55
C THR A 28 -8.33 10.54 -28.89
N ALA A 29 -9.48 11.06 -28.44
CA ALA A 29 -9.89 12.42 -28.72
C ALA A 29 -8.92 13.45 -28.11
N TYR A 30 -8.31 13.12 -26.97
CA TYR A 30 -7.32 13.97 -26.31
C TYR A 30 -5.97 13.90 -27.02
N LEU A 31 -5.52 12.69 -27.38
CA LEU A 31 -4.27 12.48 -28.13
C LEU A 31 -4.27 13.21 -29.48
N ALA A 32 -5.43 13.30 -30.15
CA ALA A 32 -5.58 14.03 -31.40
C ALA A 32 -5.37 15.55 -31.27
N ASN A 33 -5.52 16.10 -30.06
CA ASN A 33 -5.52 17.54 -29.79
C ASN A 33 -4.39 17.98 -28.84
N LEU A 34 -3.35 17.17 -28.65
CA LEU A 34 -2.21 17.52 -27.79
C LEU A 34 -1.49 18.76 -28.32
N THR A 35 -1.14 19.66 -27.41
CA THR A 35 -0.16 20.72 -27.64
C THR A 35 1.24 20.12 -27.84
N GLU A 36 2.16 20.89 -28.43
CA GLU A 36 3.55 20.45 -28.62
C GLU A 36 4.26 20.09 -27.30
N ALA A 37 3.94 20.80 -26.22
CA ALA A 37 4.47 20.50 -24.89
C ALA A 37 3.93 19.17 -24.36
N GLU A 38 2.63 18.88 -24.55
CA GLU A 38 2.03 17.60 -24.14
C GLU A 38 2.54 16.44 -24.99
N LYS A 39 2.75 16.61 -26.30
CA LYS A 39 3.39 15.60 -27.17
C LYS A 39 4.78 15.25 -26.67
N LYS A 40 5.59 16.27 -26.31
CA LYS A 40 6.92 16.06 -25.74
C LYS A 40 6.84 15.31 -24.40
N ALA A 41 5.89 15.66 -23.54
CA ALA A 41 5.69 14.99 -22.27
C ALA A 41 5.24 13.53 -22.44
N GLU A 42 4.32 13.23 -23.37
CA GLU A 42 3.88 11.86 -23.70
C GLU A 42 5.07 11.01 -24.17
N GLY A 43 5.91 11.54 -25.06
CA GLY A 43 7.11 10.87 -25.54
C GLY A 43 8.07 10.52 -24.39
N ILE A 44 8.36 11.48 -23.51
CA ILE A 44 9.22 11.25 -22.34
C ILE A 44 8.64 10.17 -21.41
N ILE A 45 7.35 10.23 -21.10
CA ILE A 45 6.69 9.23 -20.24
C ILE A 45 6.74 7.85 -20.90
N ARG A 46 6.51 7.77 -22.21
CA ARG A 46 6.56 6.52 -22.98
C ARG A 46 7.98 5.92 -22.97
N ASP A 47 9.00 6.74 -23.15
CA ASP A 47 10.40 6.32 -23.10
C ASP A 47 10.78 5.81 -21.71
N ILE A 48 10.41 6.53 -20.65
CA ILE A 48 10.61 6.08 -19.26
C ILE A 48 9.95 4.73 -19.03
N ARG A 49 8.69 4.57 -19.44
CA ARG A 49 7.96 3.30 -19.29
C ARG A 49 8.65 2.15 -20.04
N ALA A 50 9.16 2.40 -21.24
CA ALA A 50 9.86 1.40 -22.04
C ALA A 50 11.21 0.99 -21.43
N VAL A 51 11.92 1.93 -20.82
CA VAL A 51 13.17 1.66 -20.08
C VAL A 51 12.86 0.84 -18.82
N GLU A 52 11.94 1.31 -17.98
CA GLU A 52 11.57 0.62 -16.73
C GLU A 52 11.02 -0.79 -16.98
N ALA A 53 10.26 -1.00 -18.05
CA ALA A 53 9.79 -2.34 -18.44
C ALA A 53 10.92 -3.35 -18.61
N LYS A 54 12.13 -2.91 -18.97
CA LYS A 54 13.32 -3.76 -19.14
C LYS A 54 14.22 -3.76 -17.92
N THR A 55 14.42 -2.60 -17.29
CA THR A 55 15.43 -2.42 -16.25
C THR A 55 14.90 -2.59 -14.83
N VAL A 56 13.58 -2.56 -14.65
CA VAL A 56 12.91 -2.71 -13.34
C VAL A 56 12.06 -3.97 -13.35
N TRP A 57 11.29 -4.17 -14.42
CA TRP A 57 10.30 -5.26 -14.54
C TRP A 57 10.76 -6.41 -15.44
N GLY A 58 12.01 -6.38 -15.88
CA GLY A 58 12.57 -7.36 -16.82
C GLY A 58 12.98 -8.66 -16.13
N PHE A 59 12.96 -9.76 -16.87
CA PHE A 59 13.51 -11.04 -16.39
C PHE A 59 15.01 -10.91 -16.08
N GLY A 60 15.44 -11.38 -14.91
CA GLY A 60 16.85 -11.37 -14.49
C GLY A 60 17.37 -10.01 -14.00
N VAL A 61 16.49 -9.03 -13.81
CA VAL A 61 16.81 -7.81 -13.06
C VAL A 61 16.92 -8.17 -11.58
N GLU A 62 18.06 -7.83 -10.97
CA GLU A 62 18.22 -7.95 -9.52
C GLU A 62 17.17 -7.08 -8.83
N ASN A 63 16.39 -7.70 -7.96
CA ASN A 63 15.31 -7.03 -7.25
C ASN A 63 15.44 -7.24 -5.74
N VAL A 64 14.68 -6.45 -4.98
CA VAL A 64 14.74 -6.41 -3.50
C VAL A 64 14.40 -7.77 -2.88
N HIS A 65 13.57 -8.58 -3.56
CA HIS A 65 13.15 -9.90 -3.14
C HIS A 65 13.94 -10.99 -3.86
N LYS A 66 15.07 -11.41 -3.27
CA LYS A 66 15.95 -12.45 -3.83
C LYS A 66 15.25 -13.79 -4.10
N GLU A 67 14.13 -14.05 -3.43
CA GLU A 67 13.32 -15.26 -3.59
C GLU A 67 12.33 -15.17 -4.75
N ILE A 68 12.07 -13.97 -5.30
CA ILE A 68 11.14 -13.75 -6.40
C ILE A 68 11.95 -13.56 -7.68
N PRO A 69 11.91 -14.53 -8.62
CA PRO A 69 12.76 -14.51 -9.81
C PRO A 69 12.47 -13.33 -10.74
N VAL A 70 11.22 -12.84 -10.75
CA VAL A 70 10.76 -11.74 -11.61
C VAL A 70 9.64 -10.97 -10.93
N LEU A 71 9.82 -9.66 -10.76
CA LEU A 71 8.73 -8.74 -10.41
C LEU A 71 8.10 -8.21 -11.70
N PHE A 72 6.77 -8.18 -11.78
CA PHE A 72 6.04 -7.69 -12.95
C PHE A 72 4.84 -6.82 -12.56
N PRO A 73 4.46 -5.84 -13.41
CA PRO A 73 3.24 -5.07 -13.18
C PRO A 73 2.01 -5.96 -13.13
N GLY A 74 1.29 -5.95 -12.00
CA GLY A 74 0.11 -6.78 -11.78
C GLY A 74 0.30 -7.93 -10.76
N MET A 75 1.49 -8.04 -10.17
CA MET A 75 1.69 -8.89 -8.99
C MET A 75 1.11 -8.29 -7.71
N GLU A 76 1.19 -9.04 -6.60
CA GLU A 76 0.76 -8.60 -5.27
C GLU A 76 1.41 -7.26 -4.88
N PHE A 77 0.58 -6.30 -4.45
CA PHE A 77 0.99 -4.90 -4.34
C PHE A 77 2.04 -4.69 -3.25
N LEU A 78 1.89 -5.34 -2.09
CA LEU A 78 2.79 -5.13 -0.95
C LEU A 78 4.19 -5.68 -1.26
N THR A 79 4.29 -6.75 -2.03
CA THR A 79 5.55 -7.26 -2.58
C THR A 79 6.20 -6.27 -3.55
N ALA A 80 5.41 -5.63 -4.43
CA ALA A 80 5.98 -4.70 -5.42
C ALA A 80 6.19 -3.27 -4.90
N LYS A 81 5.64 -2.94 -3.73
CA LYS A 81 5.50 -1.56 -3.26
C LYS A 81 6.81 -0.80 -3.20
N GLU A 82 7.84 -1.38 -2.56
CA GLU A 82 9.13 -0.71 -2.39
C GLU A 82 9.77 -0.40 -3.74
N LEU A 83 9.68 -1.34 -4.69
CA LEU A 83 10.16 -1.14 -6.04
C LEU A 83 9.38 -0.05 -6.79
N ILE A 84 8.05 -0.01 -6.66
CA ILE A 84 7.20 1.02 -7.27
C ILE A 84 7.62 2.41 -6.80
N ASP A 85 7.88 2.59 -5.50
CA ASP A 85 8.28 3.85 -4.88
C ASP A 85 9.61 4.39 -5.46
N GLU A 86 10.48 3.50 -5.95
CA GLU A 86 11.76 3.86 -6.56
C GLU A 86 11.65 4.30 -8.03
N THR A 87 10.61 3.87 -8.75
CA THR A 87 10.47 4.14 -10.18
C THR A 87 10.38 5.64 -10.51
N ARG A 88 10.97 6.04 -11.64
CA ARG A 88 10.88 7.41 -12.15
C ARG A 88 9.47 7.72 -12.59
N LEU A 89 8.77 6.73 -13.17
CA LEU A 89 7.37 6.89 -13.58
C LEU A 89 6.48 7.23 -12.38
N PHE A 90 6.58 6.49 -11.27
CA PHE A 90 5.78 6.78 -10.08
C PHE A 90 6.10 8.15 -9.47
N LYS A 91 7.38 8.54 -9.41
CA LYS A 91 7.81 9.88 -8.97
C LYS A 91 7.22 11.01 -9.81
N ILE A 92 6.97 10.78 -11.11
CA ILE A 92 6.25 11.73 -11.98
C ILE A 92 4.76 11.73 -11.63
N LEU A 93 4.13 10.56 -11.50
CA LEU A 93 2.71 10.42 -11.17
C LEU A 93 2.34 11.03 -9.82
N GLN A 94 3.25 11.03 -8.85
CA GLN A 94 3.09 11.72 -7.57
C GLN A 94 2.85 13.23 -7.75
N LYS A 95 3.52 13.85 -8.74
CA LYS A 95 3.41 15.29 -9.05
C LYS A 95 2.22 15.63 -9.95
N MET A 96 1.61 14.64 -10.61
CA MET A 96 0.50 14.86 -11.53
C MET A 96 -0.78 15.31 -10.78
N PRO A 97 -1.48 16.36 -11.25
CA PRO A 97 -2.78 16.73 -10.72
C PRO A 97 -3.81 15.67 -11.14
N LYS A 98 -4.16 14.77 -10.23
CA LYS A 98 -5.04 13.60 -10.47
C LYS A 98 -6.54 13.95 -10.52
N GLY A 99 -6.89 15.22 -10.32
CA GLY A 99 -8.29 15.65 -10.22
C GLY A 99 -8.86 15.36 -8.83
N ALA A 100 -9.89 14.50 -8.77
CA ALA A 100 -10.63 14.20 -7.54
C ALA A 100 -10.58 12.71 -7.17
N LEU A 101 -10.64 12.42 -5.87
CA LEU A 101 -10.80 11.07 -5.33
C LEU A 101 -12.30 10.81 -5.09
N LEU A 102 -12.92 10.05 -5.98
CA LEU A 102 -14.38 9.86 -6.01
C LEU A 102 -14.87 8.61 -5.26
N HIS A 103 -13.96 7.73 -4.86
CA HIS A 103 -14.28 6.52 -4.11
C HIS A 103 -13.23 6.35 -3.02
N ALA A 104 -13.65 6.50 -1.76
CA ALA A 104 -12.81 6.31 -0.60
C ALA A 104 -13.67 6.02 0.63
N HIS A 105 -13.19 5.12 1.49
CA HIS A 105 -13.77 4.85 2.79
C HIS A 105 -12.93 5.58 3.84
N LEU A 106 -13.58 6.45 4.63
CA LEU A 106 -12.92 7.42 5.52
C LEU A 106 -11.91 6.76 6.48
N ASP A 107 -12.27 5.60 7.00
CA ASP A 107 -11.49 4.75 7.89
C ASP A 107 -10.21 4.18 7.25
N GLY A 108 -10.16 4.06 5.92
CA GLY A 108 -8.98 3.61 5.17
C GLY A 108 -8.10 4.73 4.58
N MET A 109 -8.39 6.00 4.86
CA MET A 109 -7.72 7.13 4.20
C MET A 109 -6.49 7.68 4.94
N VAL A 110 -6.27 7.29 6.19
CA VAL A 110 -5.23 7.89 7.03
C VAL A 110 -4.20 6.81 7.39
N ASP A 111 -2.93 7.15 7.26
CA ASP A 111 -1.85 6.27 7.71
C ASP A 111 -2.03 5.94 9.21
N PRO A 112 -2.09 4.63 9.59
CA PRO A 112 -2.21 4.21 10.97
C PRO A 112 -1.18 4.82 11.93
N ALA A 113 0.04 5.11 11.47
CA ALA A 113 1.06 5.79 12.28
C ALA A 113 0.65 7.23 12.63
N ILE A 114 -0.02 7.92 11.71
CA ILE A 114 -0.59 9.25 11.93
C ILE A 114 -1.78 9.15 12.90
N LEU A 115 -2.66 8.16 12.72
CA LEU A 115 -3.80 7.92 13.61
C LEU A 115 -3.35 7.67 15.04
N LEU A 116 -2.39 6.77 15.26
CA LEU A 116 -1.83 6.47 16.59
C LEU A 116 -1.21 7.72 17.22
N ARG A 117 -0.42 8.49 16.47
CA ARG A 117 0.18 9.74 16.95
C ARG A 117 -0.87 10.79 17.34
N ILE A 118 -1.99 10.86 16.63
CA ILE A 118 -3.11 11.74 17.01
C ILE A 118 -3.78 11.20 18.27
N ALA A 119 -4.12 9.91 18.30
CA ALA A 119 -4.79 9.28 19.43
C ALA A 119 -4.00 9.42 20.74
N LEU A 120 -2.66 9.30 20.70
CA LEU A 120 -1.77 9.49 21.85
C LEU A 120 -1.81 10.90 22.46
N LYS A 121 -2.28 11.92 21.71
CA LYS A 121 -2.46 13.28 22.23
C LYS A 121 -3.77 13.46 23.00
N HIS A 122 -4.69 12.51 22.91
CA HIS A 122 -6.00 12.60 23.55
C HIS A 122 -6.03 11.77 24.83
N PRO A 123 -6.09 12.39 26.02
CA PRO A 123 -6.08 11.67 27.30
C PRO A 123 -7.32 10.78 27.51
N ALA A 124 -8.39 11.05 26.76
CA ALA A 124 -9.60 10.23 26.79
C ALA A 124 -9.45 8.89 26.07
N MET A 125 -8.44 8.71 25.21
CA MET A 125 -8.26 7.46 24.46
C MET A 125 -7.69 6.37 25.37
N HIS A 126 -8.37 5.23 25.37
CA HIS A 126 -7.98 4.02 26.08
C HIS A 126 -7.87 2.86 25.09
N VAL A 127 -7.05 1.88 25.45
CA VAL A 127 -6.89 0.61 24.75
C VAL A 127 -7.13 -0.54 25.72
N ARG A 128 -7.67 -1.65 25.21
CA ARG A 128 -7.70 -2.92 25.92
C ARG A 128 -7.40 -4.08 24.99
N LEU A 129 -6.99 -5.17 25.59
CA LEU A 129 -6.79 -6.47 24.96
C LEU A 129 -7.53 -7.57 25.74
N PRO A 130 -7.94 -8.67 25.08
CA PRO A 130 -8.56 -9.82 25.76
C PRO A 130 -7.58 -10.60 26.65
N ALA A 131 -6.27 -10.49 26.42
CA ALA A 131 -5.20 -11.15 27.16
C ALA A 131 -3.92 -10.28 27.12
N PRO A 132 -2.90 -10.56 27.97
CA PRO A 132 -1.62 -9.86 27.91
C PRO A 132 -1.01 -9.86 26.51
N LEU A 133 -0.43 -8.73 26.11
CA LEU A 133 0.31 -8.62 24.86
C LEU A 133 1.62 -9.41 24.99
N SER A 134 1.72 -10.54 24.29
CA SER A 134 2.97 -11.28 24.13
C SER A 134 3.44 -11.20 22.68
N LEU A 135 4.74 -10.95 22.51
CA LEU A 135 5.42 -11.00 21.21
C LEU A 135 6.27 -12.28 21.04
N THR A 136 6.13 -13.27 21.93
CA THR A 136 6.89 -14.52 21.86
C THR A 136 6.48 -15.32 20.62
N THR A 137 7.35 -15.24 19.61
CA THR A 137 7.31 -15.97 18.35
C THR A 137 7.59 -17.45 18.53
N SER A 138 6.66 -18.30 18.11
CA SER A 138 6.97 -19.64 17.60
C SER A 138 5.99 -20.09 16.53
N ASN A 139 4.76 -19.57 16.53
CA ASN A 139 3.78 -19.80 15.49
C ASN A 139 3.32 -18.46 14.92
N GLU A 140 3.72 -18.12 13.70
CA GLU A 140 3.16 -17.01 12.90
C GLU A 140 1.65 -17.16 12.62
N SER A 141 1.04 -18.26 13.10
CA SER A 141 -0.36 -18.66 12.98
C SER A 141 -1.25 -18.18 14.13
N GLU A 142 -0.69 -17.77 15.29
CA GLU A 142 -1.50 -17.19 16.37
C GLU A 142 -1.68 -15.69 16.13
N SER A 143 -2.89 -15.33 15.69
CA SER A 143 -3.31 -13.93 15.50
C SER A 143 -3.02 -13.13 16.77
N ARG A 144 -2.15 -12.13 16.64
CA ARG A 144 -1.85 -11.19 17.74
C ARG A 144 -3.18 -10.62 18.24
N PRO A 145 -3.38 -10.47 19.57
CA PRO A 145 -4.63 -9.96 20.09
C PRO A 145 -4.93 -8.60 19.48
N LEU A 146 -6.11 -8.46 18.88
CA LEU A 146 -6.53 -7.20 18.27
C LEU A 146 -6.83 -6.16 19.36
N PRO A 147 -6.29 -4.94 19.25
CA PRO A 147 -6.60 -3.87 20.17
C PRO A 147 -8.05 -3.40 19.99
N GLU A 148 -8.73 -3.17 21.11
CA GLU A 148 -9.95 -2.38 21.12
C GLU A 148 -9.66 -0.98 21.65
N PHE A 149 -10.13 0.06 20.96
CA PHE A 149 -9.95 1.45 21.35
C PHE A 149 -11.28 2.08 21.75
N LYS A 150 -11.26 2.91 22.80
CA LYS A 150 -12.45 3.67 23.22
C LYS A 150 -12.07 4.97 23.90
N ALA A 151 -12.82 6.04 23.59
CA ALA A 151 -12.80 7.25 24.38
C ALA A 151 -13.65 7.06 25.65
N LEU A 152 -13.07 7.26 26.83
CA LEU A 152 -13.76 7.15 28.11
C LEU A 152 -14.03 8.53 28.73
N PRO A 153 -15.06 8.67 29.59
CA PRO A 153 -15.23 9.87 30.40
C PRO A 153 -14.14 9.95 31.48
N VAL A 154 -13.82 11.16 31.94
CA VAL A 154 -12.76 11.42 32.95
C VAL A 154 -12.96 10.61 34.23
N SER A 155 -14.21 10.37 34.65
CA SER A 155 -14.53 9.56 35.84
C SER A 155 -14.14 8.07 35.71
N GLN A 156 -13.83 7.60 34.51
CA GLN A 156 -13.42 6.23 34.21
C GLN A 156 -11.93 6.15 33.85
N PHE A 157 -11.19 7.26 33.91
CA PHE A 157 -9.73 7.22 33.82
C PHE A 157 -9.24 6.63 35.12
N GLY A 158 -8.57 5.48 35.12
CA GLY A 158 -8.22 4.92 36.43
C GLY A 158 -7.42 3.65 36.51
N ILE A 159 -7.03 3.02 35.41
CA ILE A 159 -6.19 1.82 35.49
C ILE A 159 -4.98 2.02 34.58
N THR A 160 -3.86 2.36 35.19
CA THR A 160 -2.57 2.24 34.55
C THR A 160 -2.10 0.81 34.73
N ALA A 161 -1.85 0.09 33.65
CA ALA A 161 -1.27 -1.23 33.67
C ALA A 161 -0.25 -1.34 32.54
N ASP A 162 0.76 -2.17 32.73
CA ASP A 162 1.56 -2.66 31.61
C ASP A 162 0.72 -3.73 30.89
N ILE A 163 0.33 -3.46 29.65
CA ILE A 163 -0.52 -4.38 28.87
C ILE A 163 0.21 -5.65 28.45
N ALA A 164 1.55 -5.68 28.53
CA ALA A 164 2.38 -6.83 28.20
C ALA A 164 2.80 -7.65 29.43
N SER A 165 2.47 -7.18 30.63
CA SER A 165 2.77 -7.90 31.86
C SER A 165 1.88 -9.15 31.98
N PRO A 166 2.42 -10.30 32.45
CA PRO A 166 1.62 -11.50 32.73
C PRO A 166 0.47 -11.27 33.72
N GLU A 167 0.58 -10.23 34.55
CA GLU A 167 -0.41 -9.81 35.52
C GLU A 167 -1.53 -8.93 34.92
N TYR A 168 -1.45 -8.56 33.63
CA TYR A 168 -2.49 -7.80 32.95
C TYR A 168 -3.80 -8.60 32.89
N VAL A 169 -4.86 -8.02 33.45
CA VAL A 169 -6.20 -8.60 33.43
C VAL A 169 -6.88 -8.24 32.12
N GLY A 170 -7.20 -9.25 31.30
CA GLY A 170 -7.91 -9.10 30.03
C GLY A 170 -9.21 -8.27 30.15
N GLY A 171 -9.46 -7.43 29.16
CA GLY A 171 -10.63 -6.54 29.10
C GLY A 171 -10.49 -5.22 29.86
N THR A 172 -9.37 -5.01 30.57
CA THR A 172 -9.09 -3.78 31.33
C THR A 172 -8.79 -2.61 30.40
N TRP A 173 -9.49 -1.49 30.59
CA TRP A 173 -9.21 -0.25 29.85
C TRP A 173 -8.01 0.48 30.45
N VAL A 174 -6.97 0.66 29.64
CA VAL A 174 -5.75 1.40 30.02
C VAL A 174 -5.65 2.66 29.17
N PRO A 175 -5.32 3.84 29.75
CA PRO A 175 -5.06 5.03 28.96
C PRO A 175 -4.01 4.75 27.88
N LEU A 176 -4.29 5.10 26.63
CA LEU A 176 -3.47 4.70 25.48
C LEU A 176 -2.00 5.12 25.63
N LYS A 177 -1.79 6.33 26.17
CA LYS A 177 -0.45 6.86 26.43
C LYS A 177 0.29 6.04 27.50
N ASP A 178 -0.40 5.66 28.59
CA ASP A 178 0.20 4.84 29.64
C ASP A 178 0.47 3.41 29.15
N ALA A 179 -0.44 2.83 28.37
CA ALA A 179 -0.24 1.52 27.77
C ALA A 179 1.02 1.47 26.89
N ARG A 180 1.27 2.52 26.11
CA ARG A 180 2.48 2.67 25.30
C ARG A 180 3.74 2.88 26.14
N ASP A 181 3.71 3.84 27.06
CA ASP A 181 4.90 4.29 27.79
C ASP A 181 5.35 3.28 28.86
N ARG A 182 4.43 2.44 29.35
CA ARG A 182 4.70 1.41 30.38
C ARG A 182 4.82 0.00 29.81
N CYS A 183 4.66 -0.17 28.49
CA CYS A 183 4.76 -1.46 27.83
C CYS A 183 6.14 -2.07 28.08
N SER A 184 6.21 -3.24 28.75
CA SER A 184 7.50 -3.93 29.00
C SER A 184 8.18 -4.42 27.73
N LEU A 185 7.46 -4.55 26.63
CA LEU A 185 8.02 -4.85 25.30
C LEU A 185 8.66 -3.63 24.62
N GLY A 186 8.48 -2.44 25.19
CA GLY A 186 8.95 -1.17 24.65
C GLY A 186 7.91 -0.44 23.82
N ALA A 187 8.06 0.89 23.75
CA ALA A 187 7.13 1.76 23.04
C ALA A 187 7.14 1.55 21.52
N GLU A 188 8.29 1.19 20.93
CA GLU A 188 8.41 0.89 19.50
C GLU A 188 7.65 -0.39 19.14
N ALA A 189 7.81 -1.45 19.93
CA ALA A 189 7.09 -2.70 19.74
C ALA A 189 5.57 -2.54 19.93
N PHE A 190 5.16 -1.67 20.87
CA PHE A 190 3.76 -1.27 21.02
C PHE A 190 3.23 -0.58 19.75
N ASP A 191 3.98 0.40 19.23
CA ASP A 191 3.58 1.16 18.04
C ASP A 191 3.46 0.23 16.82
N GLU A 192 4.42 -0.68 16.61
CA GLU A 192 4.39 -1.68 15.54
C GLU A 192 3.19 -2.63 15.65
N TRP A 193 2.88 -3.10 16.85
CA TRP A 193 1.72 -3.96 17.07
C TRP A 193 0.40 -3.25 16.75
N VAL A 194 0.21 -2.02 17.22
CA VAL A 194 -1.01 -1.24 16.93
C VAL A 194 -1.11 -0.94 15.43
N ILE A 195 -0.02 -0.47 14.81
CA ILE A 195 0.01 -0.15 13.37
C ILE A 195 -0.24 -1.41 12.54
N GLY A 196 0.38 -2.52 12.90
CA GLY A 196 0.20 -3.82 12.23
C GLY A 196 -1.24 -4.32 12.32
N SER A 197 -1.91 -4.09 13.45
CA SER A 197 -3.32 -4.47 13.64
C SER A 197 -4.32 -3.66 12.81
N LEU A 198 -3.86 -2.55 12.20
CA LEU A 198 -4.66 -1.64 11.36
C LEU A 198 -4.30 -1.76 9.87
N ARG A 199 -3.49 -2.75 9.49
CA ARG A 199 -3.04 -2.99 8.12
C ARG A 199 -3.23 -4.47 7.77
N ILE A 200 -3.42 -4.76 6.49
CA ILE A 200 -3.36 -6.14 5.99
C ILE A 200 -1.88 -6.51 5.87
N ASN A 201 -1.48 -7.65 6.44
CA ASN A 201 -0.14 -8.17 6.30
C ASN A 201 0.02 -8.87 4.93
N PRO A 202 1.14 -8.70 4.22
CA PRO A 202 1.42 -9.46 2.99
C PRO A 202 1.26 -10.99 3.14
N THR A 203 1.50 -11.55 4.33
CA THR A 203 1.33 -12.99 4.57
C THR A 203 -0.14 -13.43 4.71
N GLU A 204 -1.06 -12.49 4.83
CA GLU A 204 -2.52 -12.71 5.00
C GLU A 204 -3.33 -12.36 3.74
N ALA A 205 -2.69 -11.79 2.71
CA ALA A 205 -3.29 -11.34 1.46
C ALA A 205 -3.16 -12.40 0.35
#